data_AF-A0A3Q8XS90-F1
#
_entry.id   AF-A0A3Q8XS90-F1
#
_cell.length_a   1.000
_cell.length_b   1.000
_cell.length_c   1.000
_cell.angle_alpha   90.00
_cell.angle_beta   90.00
_cell.angle_gamma   90.00
#
_symmetry.space_group_name_H-M   'P 1'
#
loop_
_entity.id
_entity.type
_entity.pdbx_description
1 polymer ?
#
loop_
_entity_poly.entity_id
_entity_poly.type
_entity_poly.pdbx_seq_one_letter_code
_entity_poly.pdbx_strand_id
1 'polypeptide(L)'
;MIGTQKFAVTAMRLQAQALKASVRYQIELLSFFKHRCEKDLKLVDDLVESDELTEAFDVMSAFLQGAADEYATEASRFATLGSKLAADTAKRVRKETDGATEDFAARTIS
;
A
#
# COMPACT_ATOMS: atom_id res chain seq x y z
N MET A 1 14.52 -27.64 -21.35
CA MET A 1 14.33 -27.63 -19.88
C MET A 1 14.81 -26.35 -19.18
N ILE A 2 15.88 -25.68 -19.63
CA ILE A 2 16.43 -24.46 -18.96
C ILE A 2 15.46 -23.26 -18.96
N GLY A 3 14.71 -23.04 -20.05
CA GLY A 3 13.76 -21.90 -20.15
C GLY A 3 12.58 -22.00 -19.18
N THR A 4 12.05 -23.20 -18.96
CA THR A 4 10.91 -23.46 -18.07
C THR A 4 11.27 -23.23 -16.60
N GLN A 5 12.49 -23.59 -16.20
CA GLN A 5 12.97 -23.38 -14.83
C GLN A 5 13.25 -21.89 -14.54
N LYS A 6 13.86 -21.16 -15.48
CA LYS A 6 14.06 -19.70 -15.35
C LYS A 6 12.72 -18.97 -15.20
N PHE A 7 11.72 -19.32 -16.02
CA PHE A 7 10.37 -18.75 -15.96
C PHE A 7 9.68 -19.04 -14.61
N ALA A 8 9.72 -20.28 -14.15
CA ALA A 8 9.12 -20.67 -12.86
C ALA A 8 9.75 -19.92 -11.67
N VAL A 9 11.07 -19.79 -11.64
CA VAL A 9 11.77 -19.03 -10.58
C VAL A 9 11.37 -17.56 -10.59
N THR A 10 11.18 -16.98 -11.77
CA THR A 10 10.79 -15.57 -11.85
C THR A 10 9.33 -15.33 -11.47
N ALA A 11 8.42 -16.22 -11.87
CA ALA A 11 7.04 -16.21 -11.42
C ALA A 11 6.96 -16.30 -9.88
N MET A 12 7.73 -17.19 -9.25
CA MET A 12 7.82 -17.29 -7.79
C MET A 12 8.35 -16.00 -7.14
N ARG A 13 9.37 -15.36 -7.74
CA ARG A 13 9.89 -14.08 -7.23
C ARG A 13 8.86 -12.96 -7.33
N LEU A 14 8.08 -12.91 -8.41
CA LEU A 14 7.01 -11.93 -8.58
C LEU A 14 5.91 -12.16 -7.53
N GLN A 15 5.48 -13.41 -7.33
CA GLN A 15 4.51 -13.78 -6.30
C GLN A 15 5.01 -13.40 -4.90
N ALA A 16 6.27 -13.67 -4.56
CA ALA A 16 6.85 -13.31 -3.28
C ALA A 16 6.90 -11.78 -3.06
N GLN A 17 7.18 -10.99 -4.11
CA GLN A 17 7.12 -9.52 -4.01
C GLN A 17 5.69 -9.01 -3.84
N ALA A 18 4.72 -9.58 -4.57
CA ALA A 18 3.31 -9.25 -4.43
C ALA A 18 2.80 -9.54 -3.02
N LEU A 19 3.15 -10.72 -2.48
CA LEU A 19 2.82 -11.09 -1.10
C LEU A 19 3.45 -10.13 -0.09
N LYS A 20 4.73 -9.78 -0.26
CA LYS A 20 5.42 -8.81 0.61
C LYS A 20 4.77 -7.43 0.56
N ALA A 21 4.36 -6.98 -0.62
CA ALA A 21 3.64 -5.71 -0.77
C ALA A 21 2.25 -5.76 -0.14
N SER A 22 1.53 -6.88 -0.29
CA SER A 22 0.24 -7.10 0.37
C SER A 22 0.35 -7.08 1.89
N VAL A 23 1.36 -7.72 2.48
CA VAL A 23 1.58 -7.70 3.93
C VAL A 23 1.92 -6.29 4.41
N ARG A 24 2.73 -5.52 3.67
CA ARG A 24 3.00 -4.12 4.00
C ARG A 24 1.74 -3.26 3.95
N TYR A 25 0.91 -3.46 2.93
CA TYR A 25 -0.38 -2.81 2.80
C TYR A 25 -1.30 -3.11 4.00
N GLN A 26 -1.35 -4.38 4.43
CA GLN A 26 -2.12 -4.77 5.60
C GLN A 26 -1.61 -4.11 6.89
N ILE A 27 -0.28 -4.01 7.07
CA ILE A 27 0.31 -3.33 8.23
C ILE A 27 -0.08 -1.85 8.27
N GLU A 28 0.00 -1.16 7.14
CA GLU A 28 -0.37 0.26 7.06
C GLU A 28 -1.86 0.47 7.36
N LEU A 29 -2.74 -0.33 6.73
CA LEU A 29 -4.18 -0.27 6.97
C LEU A 29 -4.54 -0.52 8.44
N LEU A 30 -3.92 -1.52 9.08
CA LEU A 30 -4.15 -1.82 10.49
C LEU A 30 -3.61 -0.71 11.41
N SER A 31 -2.49 -0.09 11.03
CA SER A 31 -1.92 1.02 11.79
C SER A 31 -2.82 2.25 11.73
N PHE A 32 -3.35 2.57 10.54
CA PHE A 32 -4.34 3.62 10.36
C PHE A 32 -5.64 3.33 11.13
N PHE A 33 -6.12 2.08 11.06
CA PHE A 33 -7.34 1.69 11.78
C PHE A 33 -7.18 1.85 13.29
N LYS A 34 -6.04 1.42 13.86
CA LYS A 34 -5.72 1.64 15.27
C LYS A 34 -5.74 3.13 15.63
N HIS A 35 -5.05 3.96 14.85
CA HIS A 35 -5.03 5.42 15.04
C HIS A 35 -6.44 6.01 15.02
N ARG A 36 -7.29 5.55 14.09
CA ARG A 36 -8.68 6.00 14.00
C ARG A 36 -9.49 5.63 15.24
N CYS A 37 -9.33 4.41 15.76
CA CYS A 37 -9.99 3.99 17.01
C CYS A 37 -9.51 4.81 18.21
N GLU A 38 -8.21 5.14 18.29
CA GLU A 38 -7.68 6.01 19.35
C GLU A 38 -8.30 7.42 19.28
N LYS A 39 -8.51 7.94 18.07
CA LYS A 39 -9.23 9.21 17.86
C LYS A 39 -10.71 9.11 18.22
N ASP A 40 -11.38 8.01 17.90
CA ASP A 40 -12.77 7.77 18.30
C ASP A 40 -12.94 7.77 19.82
N LEU A 41 -12.03 7.09 20.53
CA LEU A 41 -12.01 7.11 22.00
C LEU A 41 -11.83 8.53 22.54
N LYS A 42 -10.85 9.27 22.00
CA LYS A 42 -10.63 10.66 22.38
C LYS A 42 -11.86 11.53 22.14
N LEU A 43 -12.57 11.35 21.02
CA LEU A 43 -13.81 12.09 20.77
C LEU A 43 -14.85 11.81 21.86
N VAL A 44 -15.02 10.55 22.27
CA VAL A 44 -15.96 10.20 23.34
C VAL A 44 -15.57 10.89 24.65
N ASP A 45 -14.28 10.86 25.01
CA ASP A 45 -13.78 11.54 26.20
C ASP A 45 -14.04 13.06 26.13
N ASP A 46 -13.66 13.70 25.01
CA ASP A 46 -13.83 15.14 24.81
C ASP A 46 -15.32 15.56 24.83
N LEU A 47 -16.23 14.71 24.34
CA LEU A 47 -17.68 14.95 24.40
C LEU A 47 -18.26 14.78 25.81
N VAL A 48 -17.74 13.85 26.59
CA VAL A 48 -18.17 13.65 27.99
C VAL A 48 -17.70 14.81 28.87
N GLU A 49 -16.54 15.39 28.56
CA GLU A 49 -15.99 16.56 29.25
C GLU A 49 -16.63 17.89 28.84
N SER A 50 -17.40 17.93 27.75
CA SER A 50 -18.05 19.16 27.25
C SER A 50 -19.22 19.57 28.14
N ASP A 51 -19.17 20.80 28.69
CA ASP A 51 -20.22 21.32 29.58
C ASP A 51 -21.38 21.98 28.82
N GLU A 52 -21.12 22.43 27.59
CA GLU A 52 -22.11 23.10 26.73
C GLU A 52 -22.31 22.38 25.39
N LEU A 53 -23.53 22.48 24.85
CA LEU A 53 -23.85 21.93 23.52
C LEU A 53 -23.01 22.54 22.40
N THR A 54 -22.65 23.82 22.51
CA THR A 54 -21.80 24.51 21.52
C THR A 54 -20.39 23.93 21.52
N GLU A 55 -19.83 23.67 22.70
CA GLU A 55 -18.52 23.04 22.85
C GLU A 55 -18.50 21.62 22.27
N ALA A 56 -19.52 20.81 22.59
CA ALA A 56 -19.67 19.48 22.02
C ALA A 56 -19.80 19.50 20.48
N PHE A 57 -20.49 20.51 19.93
CA PHE A 57 -20.61 20.68 18.48
C PHE A 57 -19.27 21.06 17.83
N ASP A 58 -18.51 21.96 18.45
CA ASP A 58 -17.19 22.36 17.97
C ASP A 58 -16.20 21.17 18.00
N VAL A 59 -16.20 20.39 19.08
CA VAL A 59 -15.43 19.15 19.21
C VAL A 59 -15.77 18.17 18.08
N MET A 60 -17.07 17.93 17.85
CA MET A 60 -17.54 17.04 16.79
C MET A 60 -17.14 17.55 15.39
N SER A 61 -17.30 18.84 15.12
CA SER A 61 -16.96 19.46 13.84
C SER A 61 -15.46 19.36 13.54
N ALA A 62 -14.61 19.69 14.52
CA ALA A 62 -13.16 19.57 14.40
C ALA A 62 -12.73 18.12 14.16
N PHE A 63 -13.35 17.17 14.86
CA PHE A 63 -13.11 15.76 14.66
C PHE A 63 -13.47 15.29 13.25
N LEU A 64 -14.63 15.67 12.73
CA LEU A 64 -15.06 15.28 11.38
C LEU A 64 -14.13 15.84 10.30
N GLN A 65 -13.68 17.09 10.45
CA GLN A 65 -12.70 17.70 9.55
C GLN A 65 -11.37 16.94 9.60
N GLY A 66 -10.84 16.69 10.80
CA GLY A 66 -9.61 15.92 10.98
C GLY A 66 -9.72 14.51 10.41
N ALA A 67 -10.84 13.83 10.62
CA ALA A 67 -11.09 12.50 10.06
C ALA A 67 -11.08 12.53 8.52
N ALA A 68 -11.74 13.51 7.90
CA ALA A 68 -11.75 13.64 6.44
C ALA A 68 -10.33 13.81 5.88
N ASP A 69 -9.51 14.67 6.49
CA ASP A 69 -8.12 14.90 6.07
C ASP A 69 -7.24 13.66 6.25
N GLU A 70 -7.41 12.95 7.37
CA GLU A 70 -6.69 11.71 7.66
C GLU A 70 -7.05 10.60 6.64
N TYR A 71 -8.34 10.42 6.32
CA TYR A 71 -8.77 9.47 5.29
C TYR A 71 -8.25 9.83 3.90
N ALA A 72 -8.27 11.11 3.52
CA ALA A 72 -7.72 11.57 2.26
C ALA A 72 -6.20 11.28 2.16
N THR A 73 -5.48 11.53 3.26
CA THR A 73 -4.06 11.25 3.37
C THR A 73 -3.76 9.75 3.26
N GLU A 74 -4.53 8.91 3.95
CA GLU A 74 -4.35 7.46 3.90
C GLU A 74 -4.68 6.89 2.52
N ALA A 75 -5.73 7.39 1.86
CA ALA A 75 -6.05 7.04 0.47
C ALA A 75 -4.89 7.38 -0.50
N SER A 76 -4.23 8.53 -0.31
CA SER A 76 -3.06 8.92 -1.10
C SER A 76 -1.86 7.99 -0.86
N ARG A 77 -1.63 7.57 0.39
CA ARG A 77 -0.62 6.56 0.71
C ARG A 77 -0.92 5.23 0.04
N PHE A 78 -2.17 4.77 0.06
CA PHE A 78 -2.58 3.56 -0.64
C PHE A 78 -2.34 3.63 -2.15
N ALA A 79 -2.70 4.75 -2.77
CA ALA A 79 -2.41 4.96 -4.19
C ALA A 79 -0.91 4.90 -4.49
N THR A 80 -0.08 5.48 -3.61
CA THR A 80 1.39 5.47 -3.74
C THR A 80 1.96 4.06 -3.62
N LEU A 81 1.51 3.27 -2.64
CA LEU A 81 1.91 1.86 -2.51
C LEU A 81 1.54 1.03 -3.74
N GLY A 82 0.31 1.21 -4.24
CA GLY A 82 -0.17 0.52 -5.44
C GLY A 82 0.67 0.86 -6.67
N SER A 83 0.95 2.14 -6.90
CA SER A 83 1.80 2.61 -8.00
C SER A 83 3.21 2.02 -7.93
N LYS A 84 3.80 1.98 -6.72
CA LYS A 84 5.12 1.37 -6.51
C LYS A 84 5.14 -0.12 -6.84
N LEU A 85 4.12 -0.87 -6.42
CA LEU A 85 4.00 -2.29 -6.74
C LEU A 85 3.87 -2.53 -8.26
N ALA A 86 3.06 -1.73 -8.95
CA ALA A 86 2.91 -1.80 -10.39
C ALA A 86 4.23 -1.49 -11.12
N ALA A 87 4.96 -0.45 -10.69
CA ALA A 87 6.25 -0.07 -11.25
C ALA A 87 7.32 -1.17 -11.04
N ASP A 88 7.40 -1.75 -9.84
CA ASP A 88 8.32 -2.85 -9.55
C ASP A 88 8.01 -4.10 -10.39
N THR A 89 6.73 -4.37 -10.63
CA THR A 89 6.27 -5.45 -11.52
C THR A 89 6.68 -5.19 -12.96
N ALA A 90 6.39 -4.01 -13.50
CA ALA A 90 6.75 -3.63 -14.87
C ALA A 90 8.27 -3.68 -15.11
N LYS A 91 9.06 -3.20 -14.13
CA LYS A 91 10.53 -3.24 -14.19
C LYS A 91 11.07 -4.66 -14.25
N ARG A 92 10.45 -5.62 -13.55
CA ARG A 92 10.86 -7.04 -13.59
C ARG A 92 10.54 -7.68 -14.94
N VAL A 93 9.31 -7.50 -15.42
CA VAL A 93 8.90 -7.99 -16.74
C VAL A 93 9.85 -7.48 -17.83
N ARG A 94 10.19 -6.18 -17.80
CA ARG A 94 11.14 -5.61 -18.76
C ARG A 94 12.51 -6.28 -18.72
N LYS A 95 13.07 -6.49 -17.52
CA LYS A 95 14.37 -7.18 -17.35
C LYS A 95 14.35 -8.61 -17.88
N GLU A 96 13.22 -9.31 -17.77
CA GLU A 96 13.08 -10.67 -18.32
C GLU A 96 13.04 -10.67 -19.83
N THR A 97 12.31 -9.74 -20.44
CA THR A 97 12.27 -9.58 -21.90
C THR A 97 13.67 -9.24 -22.44
N ASP A 98 14.36 -8.28 -21.83
CA ASP A 98 15.72 -7.88 -22.23
C ASP A 98 16.70 -9.08 -22.15
N GLY A 99 16.70 -9.80 -21.02
CA GLY A 99 17.57 -10.97 -20.84
C GLY A 99 17.23 -12.15 -21.78
N ALA A 100 15.97 -12.33 -22.17
CA ALA A 100 15.57 -13.33 -23.16
C ALA A 100 16.05 -12.97 -24.57
N THR A 101 16.06 -11.69 -24.93
CA THR A 101 16.59 -11.22 -26.23
C THR A 101 18.10 -11.36 -26.34
N GLU A 102 18.85 -11.09 -25.26
CA GLU A 102 20.30 -11.28 -25.21
C GLU A 102 20.70 -12.76 -25.33
N ASP A 103 20.02 -13.67 -24.61
CA ASP A 103 20.27 -15.12 -24.67
C ASP A 103 19.92 -15.70 -26.06
N PHE A 104 18.93 -15.14 -26.74
CA PHE A 104 18.60 -15.50 -28.12
C PHE A 104 19.67 -15.03 -29.10
N ALA A 105 20.07 -13.75 -29.05
CA ALA A 105 21.11 -13.20 -29.92
C ALA A 105 22.45 -13.93 -29.79
N ALA A 106 22.84 -14.31 -28.56
CA ALA A 106 24.07 -15.07 -28.31
C ALA A 106 24.05 -16.48 -28.93
N ARG A 107 22.86 -17.09 -29.10
CA ARG A 107 22.70 -18.42 -29.72
C ARG A 107 22.65 -18.40 -31.24
N THR A 108 22.29 -17.27 -31.85
CA THR A 108 22.20 -17.14 -33.31
C THR A 108 23.53 -16.76 -33.97
N ILE A 109 24.51 -16.32 -33.18
CA ILE A 109 25.85 -15.92 -33.64
C ILE A 109 26.87 -17.07 -33.48
N SER A 110 26.49 -18.23 -32.92
CA SER A 110 27.29 -19.47 -32.88
C SER A 110 26.88 -20.46 -33.96
#